data_AF-A0A438K084-F1
#
_entry.id   AF-A0A438K084-F1
#
_cell.length_a   1.000
_cell.length_b   1.000
_cell.length_c   1.000
_cell.angle_alpha   90.00
_cell.angle_beta   90.00
_cell.angle_gamma   90.00
#
_symmetry.space_group_name_H-M   'P 1'
#
loop_
_entity.id
_entity.type
_entity.pdbx_description
1 polymer ?
#
loop_
_entity_poly.entity_id
_entity_poly.type
_entity_poly.pdbx_seq_one_letter_code
_entity_poly.pdbx_strand_id
1 'polypeptide(L)'
;MAPVKATGAVFAALSIAILSYLLCNSRSRKTHKPISKKKPRRGLIEAIGNTPLIRINSLSEATGCEILGKAEFLNPGGSVKDRVAVKIIEEALVRFTLEKAKAPF
;
A
#
# COMPACT_ATOMS: atom_id res chain seq x y z
N MET A 1 8.60 64.07 12.44
CA MET A 1 8.09 63.04 13.37
C MET A 1 7.12 62.14 12.62
N ALA A 2 7.63 61.05 12.04
CA ALA A 2 6.84 60.07 11.27
C ALA A 2 6.41 58.90 12.17
N PRO A 3 5.29 58.21 11.88
CA PRO A 3 4.59 57.39 12.86
C PRO A 3 5.29 56.04 13.08
N VAL A 4 5.85 55.87 14.28
CA VAL A 4 6.50 54.61 14.74
C VAL A 4 5.49 53.47 14.98
N LYS A 5 4.18 53.70 14.79
CA LYS A 5 3.12 52.72 15.04
C LYS A 5 2.82 51.81 13.85
N ALA A 6 3.21 52.20 12.63
CA ALA A 6 2.93 51.42 11.42
C ALA A 6 3.88 50.22 11.23
N THR A 7 5.07 50.26 11.82
CA THR A 7 6.09 49.21 11.69
C THR A 7 5.71 47.93 12.44
N GLY A 8 5.12 48.02 13.63
CA GLY A 8 4.75 46.85 14.44
C GLY A 8 3.69 45.94 13.81
N ALA A 9 2.72 46.53 13.11
CA ALA A 9 1.65 45.76 12.44
C ALA A 9 2.18 44.93 11.26
N VAL A 10 3.17 45.45 10.53
CA VAL A 10 3.77 44.77 9.38
C VAL A 10 4.58 43.55 9.82
N PHE A 11 5.32 43.64 10.93
CA PHE A 11 6.07 42.50 11.49
C PHE A 11 5.16 41.39 12.03
N ALA A 12 4.04 41.73 12.67
CA ALA A 12 3.06 40.75 13.13
C ALA A 12 2.39 40.01 11.95
N ALA A 13 2.00 40.73 10.89
CA ALA A 13 1.41 40.12 9.71
C ALA A 13 2.41 39.23 8.96
N LEU A 14 3.67 39.66 8.82
CA LEU A 14 4.73 38.87 8.19
C LEU A 14 5.04 37.61 9.00
N SER A 15 5.13 37.69 10.34
CA SER A 15 5.42 36.52 11.18
C SER A 15 4.28 35.49 11.16
N ILE A 16 3.01 35.93 11.19
CA ILE A 16 1.85 35.04 11.07
C ILE A 16 1.79 34.42 9.67
N ALA A 17 2.06 35.19 8.61
CA ALA A 17 2.10 34.69 7.24
C ALA A 17 3.22 33.67 7.02
N ILE A 18 4.42 33.94 7.55
CA ILE A 18 5.58 33.04 7.47
C ILE A 18 5.31 31.76 8.27
N LEU A 19 4.76 31.87 9.49
CA LEU A 19 4.43 30.71 10.31
C LEU A 19 3.33 29.87 9.67
N SER A 20 2.28 30.50 9.12
CA SER A 20 1.21 29.84 8.38
C SER A 20 1.76 29.14 7.12
N TYR A 21 2.63 29.81 6.36
CA TYR A 21 3.27 29.25 5.18
C TYR A 21 4.17 28.05 5.53
N LEU A 22 4.97 28.13 6.57
CA LEU A 22 5.85 27.04 7.01
C LEU A 22 5.05 25.83 7.55
N LEU A 23 3.94 26.09 8.26
CA LEU A 23 3.03 25.04 8.73
C LEU A 23 2.26 24.37 7.58
N CYS A 24 1.79 25.16 6.59
CA CYS A 24 1.12 24.62 5.40
C CYS A 24 2.08 23.86 4.48
N ASN A 25 3.29 24.39 4.25
CA ASN A 25 4.27 23.77 3.34
C ASN A 25 4.80 22.43 3.89
N SER A 26 4.95 22.31 5.22
CA SER A 26 5.45 21.08 5.85
C SER A 26 4.47 19.89 5.78
N ARG A 27 3.17 20.12 5.51
CA ARG A 27 2.18 19.04 5.33
C ARG A 27 2.21 18.40 3.93
N SER A 28 2.84 19.03 2.94
CA SER A 28 2.81 18.59 1.54
C SER A 28 4.05 17.81 1.11
N ARG A 29 4.56 16.91 1.96
CA ARG A 29 5.56 15.90 1.54
C ARG A 29 4.94 14.51 1.53
N LYS A 30 3.90 14.29 0.73
CA LYS A 30 3.54 12.91 0.36
C LYS A 30 4.60 12.42 -0.63
N THR A 31 5.54 11.63 -0.13
CA THR A 31 6.54 10.93 -0.93
C THR A 31 5.83 9.91 -1.82
N HIS A 32 5.42 10.33 -3.01
CA HIS A 32 5.01 9.39 -4.05
C HIS A 32 6.26 8.60 -4.46
N LYS A 33 6.45 7.40 -3.89
CA LYS A 33 7.43 6.44 -4.41
C LYS A 33 7.09 6.19 -5.89
N PRO A 34 8.05 6.30 -6.81
CA PRO A 34 7.79 6.02 -8.22
C PRO A 34 7.23 4.61 -8.35
N ILE A 35 6.08 4.49 -9.03
CA ILE A 35 5.43 3.20 -9.27
C ILE A 35 6.38 2.36 -10.12
N SER A 36 6.98 1.34 -9.50
CA SER A 36 7.79 0.36 -10.21
C SER A 36 6.94 -0.28 -11.32
N LYS A 37 7.34 -0.11 -12.58
CA LYS A 37 6.65 -0.72 -13.73
C LYS A 37 6.76 -2.24 -13.61
N LYS A 38 5.69 -2.91 -13.17
CA LYS A 38 5.63 -4.37 -13.13
C LYS A 38 5.45 -4.92 -14.55
N LYS A 39 6.19 -5.98 -14.88
CA LYS A 39 5.98 -6.76 -16.11
C LYS A 39 4.57 -7.39 -16.10
N PRO A 40 3.90 -7.54 -17.25
CA PRO A 40 2.64 -8.27 -17.33
C PRO A 40 2.86 -9.72 -16.90
N ARG A 41 1.89 -10.26 -16.17
CA ARG A 41 1.88 -11.66 -15.70
C ARG A 41 1.45 -12.59 -16.84
N ARG A 42 1.99 -13.80 -16.85
CA ARG A 42 1.64 -14.85 -17.83
C ARG A 42 0.56 -15.74 -17.24
N GLY A 43 -0.69 -15.48 -17.65
CA GLY A 43 -1.85 -16.28 -17.26
C GLY A 43 -2.40 -15.97 -15.87
N LEU A 44 -3.50 -16.65 -15.54
CA LEU A 44 -4.31 -16.38 -14.36
C LEU A 44 -3.60 -16.80 -13.05
N ILE A 45 -2.86 -17.90 -13.08
CA ILE A 45 -2.19 -18.48 -11.91
C ILE A 45 -1.13 -17.50 -11.37
N GLU A 46 -0.36 -16.85 -12.25
CA GLU A 46 0.62 -15.83 -11.85
C GLU A 46 -0.02 -14.57 -11.23
N ALA A 47 -1.32 -14.36 -11.47
CA ALA A 47 -2.07 -13.26 -10.85
C ALA A 47 -2.54 -13.56 -9.42
N ILE A 48 -2.49 -14.81 -8.98
CA ILE A 48 -2.82 -15.20 -7.61
C ILE A 48 -1.73 -14.70 -6.66
N GLY A 49 -2.14 -14.00 -5.59
CA GLY A 49 -1.28 -13.45 -4.56
C GLY A 49 -0.72 -12.06 -4.86
N ASN A 50 0.26 -11.65 -4.05
CA ASN A 50 0.77 -10.27 -4.02
C ASN A 50 -0.39 -9.22 -3.93
N THR A 51 -1.41 -9.55 -3.17
CA THR A 51 -2.55 -8.68 -2.86
C THR A 51 -2.09 -7.53 -1.95
N PRO A 52 -2.67 -6.32 -2.10
CA PRO A 52 -2.23 -5.16 -1.35
C PRO A 52 -2.58 -5.26 0.14
N LEU A 53 -1.76 -4.58 0.96
CA LEU A 53 -2.13 -4.20 2.32
C LEU A 53 -2.76 -2.82 2.25
N ILE A 54 -3.97 -2.69 2.79
CA ILE A 54 -4.75 -1.45 2.77
C ILE A 54 -4.87 -0.97 4.21
N ARG A 55 -4.44 0.26 4.49
CA ARG A 55 -4.58 0.85 5.81
C ARG A 55 -6.04 1.12 6.12
N ILE A 56 -6.50 0.69 7.30
CA ILE A 56 -7.85 0.97 7.79
C ILE A 56 -7.77 2.19 8.71
N ASN A 57 -8.06 3.37 8.17
CA ASN A 57 -7.87 4.64 8.89
C ASN A 57 -8.67 4.71 10.19
N SER A 58 -9.97 4.41 10.15
CA SER A 58 -10.85 4.50 11.33
C SER A 58 -10.39 3.63 12.50
N LEU A 59 -10.04 2.36 12.23
CA LEU A 59 -9.55 1.46 13.27
C LEU A 59 -8.15 1.86 13.76
N SER A 60 -7.28 2.33 12.85
CA SER A 60 -5.95 2.78 13.23
C SER A 60 -6.00 4.01 14.14
N GLU A 61 -6.91 4.94 13.85
CA GLU A 61 -7.13 6.15 14.67
C GLU A 61 -7.78 5.80 16.01
N ALA A 62 -8.76 4.90 16.04
CA ALA A 62 -9.45 4.49 17.26
C ALA A 62 -8.54 3.73 18.25
N THR A 63 -7.53 3.02 17.75
CA THR A 63 -6.64 2.19 18.58
C THR A 63 -5.26 2.79 18.83
N GLY A 64 -4.87 3.80 18.04
CA GLY A 64 -3.49 4.32 18.03
C GLY A 64 -2.47 3.37 17.39
N CYS A 65 -2.88 2.18 16.94
CA CYS A 65 -2.04 1.21 16.25
C CYS A 65 -2.15 1.33 14.73
N GLU A 66 -1.17 0.84 13.98
CA GLU A 66 -1.31 0.69 12.53
C GLU A 66 -2.08 -0.61 12.21
N ILE A 67 -3.32 -0.46 11.73
CA ILE A 67 -4.18 -1.58 11.35
C ILE A 67 -4.28 -1.65 9.83
N LEU A 68 -3.86 -2.80 9.27
CA LEU A 68 -3.84 -3.06 7.84
C LEU A 68 -4.74 -4.25 7.49
N GLY A 69 -5.58 -4.09 6.47
CA GLY A 69 -6.35 -5.18 5.87
C GLY A 69 -5.59 -5.79 4.70
N LYS A 70 -5.48 -7.13 4.66
CA LYS A 70 -4.95 -7.85 3.50
C LYS A 70 -6.08 -8.15 2.51
N ALA A 71 -6.04 -7.53 1.33
CA ALA A 71 -7.14 -7.60 0.36
C ALA A 71 -7.11 -8.90 -0.48
N GLU A 72 -7.26 -10.06 0.16
CA GLU A 72 -7.25 -11.37 -0.50
C GLU A 72 -8.44 -11.60 -1.45
N PHE A 73 -9.50 -10.80 -1.35
CA PHE A 73 -10.60 -10.81 -2.31
C PHE A 73 -10.20 -10.30 -3.72
N LEU A 74 -9.00 -9.72 -3.87
CA LEU A 74 -8.44 -9.30 -5.15
C LEU A 74 -7.65 -10.40 -5.87
N ASN A 75 -7.57 -11.61 -5.31
CA ASN A 75 -7.14 -12.75 -6.12
C ASN A 75 -8.20 -13.03 -7.22
N PRO A 76 -7.84 -13.62 -8.36
CA PRO A 76 -8.75 -13.78 -9.49
C PRO A 76 -10.04 -14.59 -9.22
N GLY A 77 -9.99 -15.56 -8.32
CA GLY A 77 -11.15 -16.32 -7.84
C GLY A 77 -11.91 -15.64 -6.69
N GLY A 78 -11.52 -14.42 -6.33
CA GLY A 78 -12.27 -13.56 -5.40
C GLY A 78 -12.08 -13.88 -3.93
N SER A 79 -11.17 -14.79 -3.57
CA SER A 79 -10.95 -15.14 -2.17
C SER A 79 -9.52 -15.60 -1.86
N VAL A 80 -9.23 -15.79 -0.58
CA VAL A 80 -7.96 -16.35 -0.11
C VAL A 80 -7.73 -17.80 -0.55
N LYS A 81 -8.79 -18.52 -0.93
CA LYS A 81 -8.74 -19.95 -1.26
C LYS A 81 -7.93 -20.25 -2.51
N ASP A 82 -7.80 -19.29 -3.43
CA ASP A 82 -7.02 -19.41 -4.66
C ASP A 82 -5.57 -19.84 -4.39
N ARG A 83 -4.96 -19.33 -3.30
CA ARG A 83 -3.58 -19.67 -2.92
C ARG A 83 -3.43 -21.14 -2.57
N VAL A 84 -4.39 -21.67 -1.81
CA VAL A 84 -4.38 -23.05 -1.33
C VAL A 84 -4.73 -23.98 -2.50
N ALA A 85 -5.70 -23.60 -3.34
CA ALA A 85 -6.09 -24.39 -4.50
C ALA A 85 -4.90 -24.62 -5.45
N VAL A 86 -4.11 -23.59 -5.75
CA VAL A 86 -2.89 -23.73 -6.56
C VAL A 86 -1.92 -24.73 -5.94
N LYS A 87 -1.67 -24.63 -4.63
CA LYS A 87 -0.72 -25.52 -3.95
C LYS A 87 -1.16 -26.98 -3.94
N ILE A 88 -2.45 -27.23 -3.68
CA ILE A 88 -3.02 -28.59 -3.72
C ILE A 88 -2.82 -29.20 -5.12
N ILE A 89 -3.12 -28.45 -6.17
CA ILE A 89 -3.00 -28.93 -7.55
C ILE A 89 -1.53 -29.16 -7.92
N GLU A 90 -0.64 -28.22 -7.60
CA GLU A 90 0.80 -28.36 -7.83
C GLU A 90 1.36 -29.62 -7.15
N GLU A 91 1.02 -29.85 -5.89
CA GLU A 91 1.43 -31.04 -5.14
C GLU A 91 0.87 -32.33 -5.76
N ALA A 92 -0.40 -32.32 -6.16
CA ALA A 92 -1.02 -33.47 -6.83
C ALA A 92 -0.33 -33.80 -8.16
N LEU A 93 0.04 -32.80 -8.95
CA LEU A 93 0.75 -32.98 -10.22
C LEU A 93 2.16 -33.53 -10.01
N VAL A 94 2.89 -33.02 -9.01
CA VAL A 94 4.21 -33.55 -8.64
C VAL A 94 4.09 -35.01 -8.23
N ARG A 95 3.15 -35.32 -7.32
CA ARG A 95 2.92 -36.70 -6.86
C ARG A 95 2.57 -37.64 -8.01
N PHE A 96 1.64 -37.24 -8.88
CA PHE A 96 1.25 -38.02 -10.04
C PHE A 96 2.43 -38.29 -10.99
N THR A 97 3.28 -37.30 -11.20
CA THR A 97 4.49 -37.44 -12.03
C THR A 97 5.48 -38.44 -11.40
N LEU A 98 5.65 -38.39 -10.08
CA LEU A 98 6.51 -39.34 -9.36
C LEU A 98 5.96 -40.77 -9.39
N GLU A 99 4.65 -40.95 -9.28
CA GLU A 99 3.99 -42.26 -9.38
C GLU A 99 4.14 -42.85 -10.78
N LYS A 100 3.96 -42.04 -11.84
CA LYS A 100 4.22 -42.42 -13.24
C LYS A 100 5.67 -42.84 -13.48
N ALA A 101 6.64 -42.14 -12.88
CA ALA A 101 8.06 -42.46 -13.02
C ALA A 101 8.48 -43.75 -12.27
N LYS A 102 7.70 -44.20 -11.28
CA LYS A 102 7.97 -45.41 -10.50
C LYS A 102 7.26 -46.65 -11.03
N ALA A 103 6.28 -46.53 -11.91
CA ALA A 103 5.62 -47.67 -12.53
C ALA A 103 6.59 -48.31 -13.54
N PRO A 104 7.08 -49.54 -13.30
CA PRO A 104 7.91 -50.21 -14.28
C PRO A 104 7.01 -50.62 -15.45
N PHE A 105 7.48 -50.36 -16.66
CA PHE A 105 7.07 -51.20 -17.79
C PHE A 105 7.70 -52.59 -17.62
#